data_AF-A0A9P3PQQ2-F1
#
_entry.id   AF-A0A9P3PQQ2-F1
#
_cell.length_a   1.000
_cell.length_b   1.000
_cell.length_c   1.000
_cell.angle_alpha   90.00
_cell.angle_beta   90.00
_cell.angle_gamma   90.00
#
_symmetry.space_group_name_H-M   'P 1'
#
loop_
_entity.id
_entity.type
_entity.pdbx_description
1 polymer ?
#
loop_
_entity_poly.entity_id
_entity_poly.type
_entity_poly.pdbx_seq_one_letter_code
_entity_poly.pdbx_strand_id
1 'polypeptide(L)'
;MIPSSYNVTFGAPFFAFEPPALQRARSRPMAAKDPSYSPVGVSAHDLQAERACFYGVLLATLAYGALSMLYIQLIQVLLARPKRGQSFWALIAYSSSLFPLATLAIAAVFKFSEMSYIENRNYPGGPYAFYRAYSSDYVNVLGEVSGTVFPWVADILMLSRLFVVWNHKWWILPCPVVVYVAKLAISIPLLIALIRQYDMGWVSRLSSFGISYYSLTMAFNIYVTAMICLRLHTMRSKLEAVAGKLHASFYTSGITIFVESGGFFTLWITVYVIVRSRGNFVQDIFLLPYLFTLGITRMLVVLRMAQDRAWSRDLVTAADRGVLEWQISSTHSVPLHDIPSSAAMATYNHKSLPRKFQDDQLV
;
A
#
# COMPACT_ATOMS: atom_id res chain seq x y z
N MET A 1 -53.52 20.30 19.56
CA MET A 1 -52.95 18.99 19.92
C MET A 1 -52.27 18.39 18.69
N ILE A 2 -50.98 18.10 18.78
CA ILE A 2 -50.09 17.35 17.84
C ILE A 2 -50.12 15.86 18.35
N PRO A 3 -49.88 14.74 17.59
CA PRO A 3 -48.74 14.52 16.68
C PRO A 3 -48.84 13.54 15.46
N SER A 4 -47.81 13.67 14.61
CA SER A 4 -47.02 12.65 13.85
C SER A 4 -47.61 11.88 12.66
N SER A 5 -47.06 12.13 11.47
CA SER A 5 -46.06 11.24 10.84
C SER A 5 -45.47 11.84 9.55
N TYR A 6 -44.14 11.88 9.49
CA TYR A 6 -43.33 12.36 8.36
C TYR A 6 -43.14 11.23 7.35
N ASN A 7 -43.49 11.46 6.09
CA ASN A 7 -42.98 10.72 4.94
C ASN A 7 -42.40 11.75 3.96
N VAL A 8 -41.07 11.83 3.89
CA VAL A 8 -40.34 12.62 2.89
C VAL A 8 -39.64 11.64 1.96
N THR A 9 -40.29 11.36 0.84
CA THR A 9 -39.67 10.81 -0.37
C THR A 9 -38.86 11.93 -1.03
N PHE A 10 -37.53 11.78 -1.03
CA PHE A 10 -36.62 12.67 -1.75
C PHE A 10 -36.83 12.52 -3.27
N GLY A 11 -37.35 13.58 -3.89
CA GLY A 11 -37.41 13.76 -5.34
C GLY A 11 -36.04 14.16 -5.91
N ALA A 12 -35.82 13.71 -7.14
CA ALA A 12 -34.63 13.88 -7.97
C ALA A 12 -34.13 15.33 -8.12
N PRO A 13 -32.82 15.58 -8.31
CA PRO A 13 -32.35 16.85 -8.83
C PRO A 13 -32.31 16.82 -10.37
N PHE A 14 -33.09 17.73 -10.96
CA PHE A 14 -32.76 18.56 -12.12
C PHE A 14 -32.08 17.87 -13.32
N PHE A 15 -32.91 17.36 -14.24
CA PHE A 15 -32.55 17.27 -15.66
C PHE A 15 -32.54 18.68 -16.26
N ALA A 16 -31.35 19.24 -16.50
CA ALA A 16 -31.18 20.35 -17.42
C ALA A 16 -31.49 19.87 -18.84
N PHE A 17 -32.37 20.58 -19.54
CA PHE A 17 -32.74 20.36 -20.93
C PHE A 17 -31.50 20.58 -21.83
N GLU A 18 -30.85 19.50 -22.26
CA GLU A 18 -29.70 19.52 -23.15
C GLU A 18 -30.19 19.66 -24.61
N PRO A 19 -29.67 20.62 -25.42
CA PRO A 19 -30.18 20.85 -26.77
C PRO A 19 -29.93 19.65 -27.71
N PRO A 20 -30.84 19.38 -28.67
CA PRO A 20 -30.84 18.16 -29.49
C PRO A 20 -29.60 17.97 -30.39
N ALA A 21 -28.76 19.00 -30.55
CA ALA A 21 -27.49 18.90 -31.25
C ALA A 21 -26.41 18.12 -30.46
N LEU A 22 -26.45 18.14 -29.12
CA LEU A 22 -25.49 17.43 -28.26
C LEU A 22 -25.87 15.96 -28.06
N GLN A 23 -27.16 15.62 -28.06
CA GLN A 23 -27.61 14.22 -28.09
C GLN A 23 -27.18 13.52 -29.41
N ARG A 24 -27.23 14.24 -30.54
CA ARG A 24 -26.80 13.70 -31.84
C ARG A 24 -25.27 13.53 -31.96
N ALA A 25 -24.50 14.25 -31.15
CA ALA A 25 -23.05 14.06 -31.02
C ALA A 25 -22.69 12.88 -30.11
N ARG A 26 -23.51 12.61 -29.07
CA ARG A 26 -23.35 11.44 -28.17
C ARG A 26 -23.81 10.13 -28.79
N SER A 27 -24.69 10.17 -29.80
CA SER A 27 -25.22 9.01 -30.53
C SER A 27 -24.46 8.69 -31.82
N ARG A 28 -23.40 9.43 -32.16
CA ARG A 28 -22.46 8.95 -33.19
C ARG A 28 -21.62 7.86 -32.54
N PRO A 29 -21.76 6.56 -32.89
CA PRO A 29 -20.66 5.65 -32.66
C PRO A 29 -19.44 6.33 -33.28
N MET A 30 -18.34 6.47 -32.53
CA MET A 30 -17.05 6.82 -33.15
C MET A 30 -16.98 5.98 -34.41
N ALA A 31 -16.93 6.64 -35.59
CA ALA A 31 -16.90 5.97 -36.87
C ALA A 31 -15.93 4.80 -36.71
N ALA A 32 -16.45 3.57 -36.76
CA ALA A 32 -15.62 2.40 -36.59
C ALA A 32 -14.53 2.56 -37.65
N LYS A 33 -13.28 2.78 -37.21
CA LYS A 33 -12.12 2.83 -38.10
C LYS A 33 -12.25 1.63 -39.06
N ASP A 34 -12.00 1.86 -40.34
CA ASP A 34 -12.28 0.92 -41.42
C ASP A 34 -12.15 -0.54 -40.96
N PRO A 35 -13.25 -1.33 -40.96
CA PRO A 35 -13.26 -2.67 -40.40
C PRO A 35 -12.28 -3.63 -41.11
N SER A 36 -11.78 -3.23 -42.29
CA SER A 36 -10.70 -3.90 -43.03
C SER A 36 -9.39 -4.04 -42.24
N TYR A 37 -9.09 -3.11 -41.32
CA TYR A 37 -7.90 -3.15 -40.46
C TYR A 37 -8.15 -3.74 -39.07
N SER A 38 -9.37 -4.24 -38.82
CA SER A 38 -9.63 -4.98 -37.58
C SER A 38 -8.90 -6.33 -37.60
N PRO A 39 -8.44 -6.85 -36.45
CA PRO A 39 -7.72 -8.13 -36.42
C PRO A 39 -8.61 -9.24 -36.99
N VAL A 40 -8.22 -9.77 -38.15
CA VAL A 40 -8.97 -10.83 -38.85
C VAL A 40 -8.88 -12.13 -38.04
N GLY A 41 -10.04 -12.76 -37.79
CA GLY A 41 -10.11 -14.06 -37.10
C GLY A 41 -10.11 -14.00 -35.55
N VAL A 42 -10.33 -12.82 -34.95
CA VAL A 42 -10.36 -12.65 -33.48
C VAL A 42 -11.80 -12.50 -32.97
N SER A 43 -12.17 -13.24 -31.92
CA SER A 43 -13.50 -13.15 -31.29
C SER A 43 -13.69 -11.82 -30.55
N ALA A 44 -14.93 -11.33 -30.45
CA ALA A 44 -15.26 -10.11 -29.70
C ALA A 44 -14.83 -10.19 -28.22
N HIS A 45 -14.85 -11.40 -27.64
CA HIS A 45 -14.39 -11.66 -26.28
C HIS A 45 -12.87 -11.48 -26.14
N ASP A 46 -12.09 -11.99 -27.09
CA ASP A 46 -10.63 -11.90 -27.06
C ASP A 46 -10.19 -10.44 -27.26
N LEU A 47 -10.89 -9.69 -28.10
CA LEU A 47 -10.66 -8.25 -28.28
C LEU A 47 -10.92 -7.46 -26.99
N GLN A 48 -11.92 -7.84 -26.19
CA GLN A 48 -12.19 -7.22 -24.90
C GLN A 48 -11.10 -7.53 -23.88
N ALA A 49 -10.61 -8.77 -23.85
CA ALA A 49 -9.49 -9.18 -22.98
C ALA A 49 -8.19 -8.46 -23.36
N GLU A 50 -7.89 -8.31 -24.65
CA GLU A 50 -6.74 -7.54 -25.14
C GLU A 50 -6.82 -6.08 -24.67
N ARG A 51 -7.99 -5.44 -24.80
CA ARG A 51 -8.18 -4.07 -24.31
C ARG A 51 -8.00 -3.96 -22.81
N ALA A 52 -8.53 -4.91 -22.04
CA ALA A 52 -8.40 -4.94 -20.59
C ALA A 52 -6.92 -5.08 -20.16
N CYS A 53 -6.18 -5.99 -20.80
CA CYS A 53 -4.75 -6.17 -20.57
C CYS A 53 -3.97 -4.88 -20.89
N PHE A 54 -4.24 -4.24 -22.03
CA PHE A 54 -3.60 -2.98 -22.40
C PHE A 54 -3.83 -1.86 -21.37
N TYR A 55 -5.08 -1.64 -20.95
CA TYR A 55 -5.37 -0.65 -19.90
C TYR A 55 -4.74 -1.03 -18.55
N GLY A 56 -4.67 -2.32 -18.24
CA GLY A 56 -3.98 -2.84 -17.06
C GLY A 56 -2.49 -2.52 -17.07
N VAL A 57 -1.79 -2.69 -18.20
CA VAL A 57 -0.35 -2.36 -18.34
C VAL A 57 -0.13 -0.86 -18.15
N LEU A 58 -0.98 -0.01 -18.71
CA LEU A 58 -0.88 1.45 -18.50
C LEU A 58 -1.03 1.81 -17.02
N LEU A 59 -2.02 1.24 -16.35
CA LEU A 59 -2.26 1.51 -14.93
C LEU A 59 -1.13 0.97 -14.04
N ALA A 60 -0.60 -0.22 -14.38
CA ALA A 60 0.57 -0.81 -13.73
C ALA A 60 1.81 0.07 -13.88
N THR A 61 2.02 0.67 -15.05
CA THR A 61 3.13 1.59 -15.33
C THR A 61 3.06 2.83 -14.45
N LEU A 62 1.88 3.45 -14.35
CA LEU A 62 1.65 4.61 -13.49
C LEU A 62 1.87 4.25 -12.01
N ALA A 63 1.37 3.09 -11.58
CA ALA A 63 1.57 2.61 -10.21
C ALA A 63 3.05 2.32 -9.91
N TYR A 64 3.80 1.75 -10.85
CA TYR A 64 5.24 1.55 -10.71
C TYR A 64 5.99 2.91 -10.62
N GLY A 65 5.59 3.91 -11.41
CA GLY A 65 6.13 5.26 -11.30
C GLY A 65 5.88 5.89 -9.91
N ALA A 66 4.69 5.71 -9.34
CA ALA A 66 4.43 6.15 -7.97
C ALA A 66 5.28 5.39 -6.93
N LEU A 67 5.45 4.07 -7.11
CA LEU A 67 6.28 3.23 -6.26
C LEU A 67 7.75 3.68 -6.27
N SER A 68 8.31 4.00 -7.44
CA SER A 68 9.69 4.45 -7.56
C SER A 68 9.93 5.81 -6.90
N MET A 69 8.97 6.74 -7.04
CA MET A 69 9.01 8.03 -6.34
C MET A 69 9.01 7.85 -4.81
N LEU A 70 8.17 6.96 -4.28
CA LEU A 70 8.15 6.66 -2.84
C LEU A 70 9.45 6.03 -2.36
N TYR A 71 10.06 5.16 -3.16
CA TYR A 71 11.36 4.57 -2.83
C TYR A 71 12.47 5.62 -2.77
N ILE A 72 12.50 6.56 -3.72
CA ILE A 72 13.46 7.68 -3.71
C ILE A 72 13.25 8.56 -2.47
N GLN A 73 12.01 8.92 -2.15
CA GLN A 73 11.69 9.69 -0.95
C GLN A 73 12.11 8.96 0.33
N LEU A 74 11.89 7.65 0.39
CA LEU A 74 12.32 6.82 1.52
C LEU A 74 13.84 6.87 1.69
N ILE A 75 14.61 6.69 0.62
CA ILE A 75 16.07 6.78 0.66
C ILE A 75 16.52 8.18 1.12
N GLN A 76 15.92 9.25 0.60
CA GLN A 76 16.26 10.62 1.00
C GLN A 76 16.07 10.86 2.49
N VAL A 77 14.93 10.43 3.05
CA VAL A 77 14.65 10.54 4.50
C VAL A 77 15.65 9.74 5.32
N LEU A 78 16.06 8.58 4.80
CA LEU A 78 16.95 7.65 5.47
C LEU A 78 18.40 8.13 5.47
N LEU A 79 18.86 8.71 4.36
CA LEU A 79 20.17 9.35 4.25
C LEU A 79 20.26 10.63 5.07
N ALA A 80 19.17 11.40 5.19
CA ALA A 80 19.14 12.62 5.99
C ALA A 80 19.25 12.35 7.50
N ARG A 81 18.98 11.13 7.99
CA ARG A 81 19.01 10.77 9.41
C ARG A 81 19.70 9.42 9.66
N PRO A 82 21.05 9.34 9.51
CA PRO A 82 21.78 8.07 9.54
C PRO A 82 21.92 7.42 10.94
N LYS A 83 21.58 8.13 12.03
CA LYS A 83 21.78 7.66 13.42
C LYS A 83 20.55 6.95 14.01
N ARG A 84 20.00 5.95 13.34
CA ARG A 84 18.98 5.06 13.94
C ARG A 84 19.58 3.67 14.14
N GLY A 85 19.28 3.04 15.27
CA GLY A 85 19.81 1.72 15.67
C GLY A 85 19.40 0.56 14.74
N GLN A 86 19.38 -0.68 15.25
CA GLN A 86 19.17 -1.90 14.46
C GLN A 86 17.91 -1.90 13.55
N SER A 87 16.86 -1.17 13.93
CA SER A 87 15.65 -1.03 13.11
C SER A 87 15.90 -0.31 11.77
N PHE A 88 16.89 0.59 11.69
CA PHE A 88 17.26 1.31 10.47
C PHE A 88 17.71 0.36 9.36
N TRP A 89 18.63 -0.54 9.69
CA TRP A 89 19.17 -1.53 8.76
C TRP A 89 18.10 -2.51 8.29
N ALA A 90 17.16 -2.88 9.16
CA ALA A 90 16.02 -3.71 8.79
C ALA A 90 15.09 -3.00 7.79
N LEU A 91 14.81 -1.71 7.96
CA LEU A 91 14.01 -0.92 7.01
C LEU A 91 14.72 -0.78 5.65
N ILE A 92 16.05 -0.55 5.64
CA ILE A 92 16.85 -0.50 4.40
C ILE A 92 16.79 -1.84 3.67
N ALA A 93 17.09 -2.94 4.38
CA ALA A 93 17.12 -4.26 3.77
C ALA A 93 15.77 -4.62 3.17
N TYR A 94 14.68 -4.31 3.89
CA TYR A 94 13.32 -4.51 3.40
C TYR A 94 13.03 -3.70 2.14
N SER A 95 13.23 -2.38 2.15
CA SER A 95 12.90 -1.54 1.00
C SER A 95 13.79 -1.85 -0.22
N SER A 96 15.07 -2.14 0.03
CA SER A 96 16.04 -2.56 -0.98
C SER A 96 15.72 -3.92 -1.59
N SER A 97 15.03 -4.82 -0.86
CA SER A 97 14.57 -6.10 -1.42
C SER A 97 13.32 -5.96 -2.30
N LEU A 98 12.38 -5.10 -1.94
CA LEU A 98 11.12 -4.93 -2.68
C LEU A 98 11.30 -4.19 -4.01
N PHE A 99 12.16 -3.17 -4.04
CA PHE A 99 12.37 -2.36 -5.24
C PHE A 99 12.82 -3.17 -6.47
N PRO A 100 13.90 -3.98 -6.42
CA PRO A 100 14.35 -4.76 -7.57
C PRO A 100 13.33 -5.82 -7.98
N LEU A 101 12.61 -6.43 -7.03
CA LEU A 101 11.52 -7.37 -7.34
C LEU A 101 10.41 -6.69 -8.17
N ALA A 102 10.02 -5.47 -7.79
CA ALA A 102 9.03 -4.70 -8.56
C ALA A 102 9.57 -4.28 -9.94
N THR A 103 10.85 -3.88 -10.04
CA THR A 103 11.49 -3.51 -11.30
C THR A 103 11.57 -4.70 -12.27
N LEU A 104 11.94 -5.89 -11.77
CA LEU A 104 11.98 -7.10 -12.58
C LEU A 104 10.58 -7.47 -13.07
N ALA A 105 9.56 -7.37 -12.21
CA ALA A 105 8.19 -7.67 -12.58
C ALA A 105 7.67 -6.76 -13.71
N ILE A 106 7.84 -5.43 -13.59
CA ILE A 106 7.37 -4.51 -14.64
C ILE A 106 8.18 -4.64 -15.94
N ALA A 107 9.50 -4.90 -15.84
CA ALA A 107 10.35 -5.08 -17.01
C ALA A 107 9.94 -6.32 -17.81
N ALA A 108 9.62 -7.43 -17.13
CA ALA A 108 9.08 -8.63 -17.74
C ALA A 108 7.73 -8.36 -18.43
N VAL A 109 6.81 -7.66 -17.75
CA VAL A 109 5.51 -7.29 -18.32
C VAL A 109 5.68 -6.44 -19.59
N PHE A 110 6.60 -5.48 -19.60
CA PHE A 110 6.87 -4.67 -20.80
C PHE A 110 7.47 -5.47 -21.94
N LYS A 111 8.50 -6.27 -21.67
CA LYS A 111 9.14 -7.04 -22.74
C LYS A 111 8.17 -8.07 -23.33
N PHE A 112 7.36 -8.71 -22.49
CA PHE A 112 6.33 -9.64 -22.95
C PHE A 112 5.18 -8.93 -23.69
N SER A 113 4.82 -7.71 -23.27
CA SER A 113 3.85 -6.87 -23.99
C SER A 113 4.38 -6.45 -25.37
N GLU A 114 5.67 -6.12 -25.49
CA GLU A 114 6.30 -5.84 -26.78
C GLU A 114 6.26 -7.06 -27.70
N MET A 115 6.67 -8.23 -27.22
CA MET A 115 6.67 -9.47 -28.00
C MET A 115 5.26 -9.84 -28.50
N SER A 116 4.24 -9.64 -27.67
CA SER A 116 2.86 -10.02 -27.98
C SER A 116 2.14 -9.00 -28.86
N TYR A 117 2.26 -7.69 -28.58
CA TYR A 117 1.53 -6.66 -29.32
C TYR A 117 2.27 -6.11 -30.54
N ILE A 118 3.61 -6.15 -30.56
CA ILE A 118 4.43 -5.55 -31.63
C ILE A 118 5.01 -6.66 -32.53
N GLU A 119 5.80 -7.57 -31.97
CA GLU A 119 6.53 -8.57 -32.76
C GLU A 119 5.59 -9.65 -33.34
N ASN A 120 4.64 -10.15 -32.55
CA ASN A 120 3.79 -11.29 -32.90
C ASN A 120 2.30 -10.95 -32.92
N ARG A 121 1.94 -9.75 -33.40
CA ARG A 121 0.54 -9.29 -33.43
C ARG A 121 -0.40 -10.20 -34.22
N ASN A 122 0.08 -10.79 -35.31
CA ASN A 122 -0.70 -11.64 -36.22
C ASN A 122 -0.71 -13.12 -35.82
N TYR A 123 -0.33 -13.45 -34.58
CA TYR A 123 -0.43 -14.83 -34.08
C TYR A 123 -1.88 -15.33 -34.14
N PRO A 124 -2.14 -16.59 -34.53
CA PRO A 124 -3.50 -17.13 -34.58
C PRO A 124 -4.18 -17.05 -33.20
N GLY A 125 -5.28 -16.30 -33.11
CA GLY A 125 -5.98 -16.02 -31.85
C GLY A 125 -5.51 -14.76 -31.11
N GLY A 126 -4.63 -13.96 -31.71
CA GLY A 126 -4.17 -12.67 -31.21
C GLY A 126 -3.12 -12.73 -30.09
N PRO A 127 -2.65 -11.57 -29.57
CA PRO A 127 -1.66 -11.47 -28.52
C PRO A 127 -2.03 -12.21 -27.22
N TYR A 128 -3.32 -12.33 -26.91
CA TYR A 128 -3.75 -13.08 -25.74
C TYR A 128 -3.51 -14.59 -25.90
N ALA A 129 -3.73 -15.15 -27.10
CA ALA A 129 -3.39 -16.53 -27.39
C ALA A 129 -1.87 -16.75 -27.38
N PHE A 130 -1.10 -15.80 -27.92
CA PHE A 130 0.36 -15.81 -27.83
C PHE A 130 0.84 -15.85 -26.37
N TYR A 131 0.24 -15.04 -25.49
CA TYR A 131 0.57 -15.03 -24.05
C TYR A 131 0.41 -16.41 -23.41
N ARG A 132 -0.68 -17.12 -23.72
CA ARG A 132 -0.91 -18.48 -23.19
C ARG A 132 0.07 -19.51 -23.75
N ALA A 133 0.41 -19.41 -25.03
CA ALA A 133 1.31 -20.35 -25.70
C ALA A 133 2.77 -20.20 -25.22
N TYR A 134 3.22 -18.96 -25.04
CA TYR A 134 4.59 -18.63 -24.65
C TYR A 134 4.73 -18.29 -23.15
N SER A 135 3.80 -18.75 -22.31
CA SER A 135 3.82 -18.48 -20.86
C SER A 135 5.06 -19.05 -20.16
N SER A 136 5.72 -20.06 -20.76
CA SER A 136 6.94 -20.67 -20.24
C SER A 136 8.22 -19.96 -20.68
N ASP A 137 8.11 -18.88 -21.46
CA ASP A 137 9.28 -18.12 -21.86
C ASP A 137 9.96 -17.47 -20.66
N TYR A 138 11.29 -17.39 -20.70
CA TYR A 138 12.11 -16.98 -19.56
C TYR A 138 11.75 -15.59 -19.04
N VAL A 139 11.34 -14.68 -19.94
CA VAL A 139 10.88 -13.33 -19.61
C VAL A 139 9.63 -13.38 -18.74
N ASN A 140 8.63 -14.16 -19.15
CA ASN A 140 7.38 -14.30 -18.39
C ASN A 140 7.62 -15.00 -17.05
N VAL A 141 8.42 -16.07 -17.06
CA VAL A 141 8.79 -16.78 -15.82
C VAL A 141 9.42 -15.84 -14.80
N LEU A 142 10.35 -14.99 -15.23
CA LEU A 142 10.99 -14.02 -14.34
C LEU A 142 9.99 -13.01 -13.76
N GLY A 143 9.02 -12.57 -14.58
CA GLY A 143 7.92 -11.69 -14.14
C GLY A 143 7.01 -12.35 -13.11
N GLU A 144 6.58 -13.58 -13.36
CA GLU A 144 5.67 -14.32 -12.47
C GLU A 144 6.36 -14.73 -11.15
N VAL A 145 7.63 -15.13 -11.20
CA VAL A 145 8.42 -15.46 -10.01
C VAL A 145 8.63 -14.21 -9.14
N SER A 146 9.06 -13.09 -9.73
CA SER A 146 9.22 -11.83 -8.99
C SER A 146 7.89 -11.32 -8.43
N GLY A 147 6.80 -11.43 -9.20
CA GLY A 147 5.44 -11.11 -8.77
C GLY A 147 4.90 -12.00 -7.65
N THR A 148 5.39 -13.24 -7.54
CA THR A 148 5.02 -14.18 -6.47
C THR A 148 5.82 -13.95 -5.19
N VAL A 149 7.13 -13.70 -5.31
CA VAL A 149 8.03 -13.48 -4.15
C VAL A 149 7.77 -12.12 -3.49
N PHE A 150 7.40 -11.11 -4.27
CA PHE A 150 7.19 -9.75 -3.76
C PHE A 150 6.12 -9.68 -2.65
N PRO A 151 4.90 -10.24 -2.80
CA PRO A 151 3.93 -10.32 -1.71
C PRO A 151 4.44 -11.05 -0.47
N TRP A 152 5.27 -12.09 -0.63
CA TRP A 152 5.79 -12.85 0.51
C TRP A 152 6.61 -11.96 1.44
N VAL A 153 7.52 -11.16 0.86
CA VAL A 153 8.31 -10.17 1.59
C VAL A 153 7.42 -9.06 2.12
N ALA A 154 6.52 -8.54 1.28
CA ALA A 154 5.64 -7.43 1.62
C ALA A 154 4.80 -7.69 2.88
N ASP A 155 4.30 -8.92 3.04
CA ASP A 155 3.40 -9.29 4.12
C ASP A 155 4.10 -9.63 5.45
N ILE A 156 5.38 -10.02 5.42
CA ILE A 156 6.18 -10.20 6.64
C ILE A 156 6.24 -8.90 7.44
N LEU A 157 6.40 -7.75 6.76
CA LEU A 157 6.40 -6.43 7.40
C LEU A 157 5.05 -6.09 8.04
N MET A 158 3.94 -6.50 7.41
CA MET A 158 2.62 -6.30 8.02
C MET A 158 2.42 -7.14 9.27
N LEU A 159 2.89 -8.40 9.26
CA LEU A 159 2.82 -9.29 10.42
C LEU A 159 3.67 -8.74 11.59
N SER A 160 4.91 -8.35 11.32
CA SER A 160 5.79 -7.79 12.35
C SER A 160 5.20 -6.51 12.95
N ARG A 161 4.57 -5.68 12.12
CA ARG A 161 3.90 -4.47 12.56
C ARG A 161 2.64 -4.73 13.38
N LEU A 162 1.81 -5.68 12.99
CA LEU A 162 0.64 -6.08 13.79
C LEU A 162 1.07 -6.51 15.20
N PHE A 163 2.17 -7.26 15.30
CA PHE A 163 2.73 -7.71 16.57
C PHE A 163 3.26 -6.54 17.43
N VAL A 164 3.93 -5.55 16.83
CA VAL A 164 4.40 -4.34 17.53
C VAL A 164 3.25 -3.47 18.02
N VAL A 165 2.24 -3.21 17.18
CA VAL A 165 1.07 -2.36 17.49
C VAL A 165 0.25 -2.91 18.66
N TRP A 166 0.20 -4.23 18.80
CA TRP A 166 -0.47 -4.92 19.91
C TRP A 166 0.43 -5.20 21.12
N ASN A 167 1.60 -4.56 21.20
CA ASN A 167 2.53 -4.69 22.32
C ASN A 167 2.89 -6.17 22.62
N HIS A 168 3.18 -6.96 21.57
CA HIS A 168 3.62 -8.36 21.66
C HIS A 168 2.60 -9.32 22.28
N LYS A 169 1.30 -9.00 22.21
CA LYS A 169 0.24 -9.94 22.63
C LYS A 169 0.12 -11.09 21.64
N TRP A 170 0.63 -12.26 22.02
CA TRP A 170 0.70 -13.47 21.20
C TRP A 170 -0.64 -14.00 20.70
N TRP A 171 -1.76 -13.68 21.36
CA TRP A 171 -3.09 -14.24 21.05
C TRP A 171 -3.64 -13.82 19.68
N ILE A 172 -3.11 -12.75 19.08
CA ILE A 172 -3.64 -12.15 17.84
C ILE A 172 -2.90 -12.64 16.60
N LEU A 173 -1.73 -13.24 16.81
CA LEU A 173 -0.81 -13.69 15.77
C LEU A 173 -1.18 -15.03 15.10
N PRO A 174 -1.80 -16.03 15.77
CA PRO A 174 -2.07 -17.34 15.16
C PRO A 174 -2.94 -17.24 13.90
N CYS A 175 -4.04 -16.49 13.96
CA CYS A 175 -4.96 -16.35 12.83
C CYS A 175 -4.29 -15.80 11.55
N PRO A 176 -3.63 -14.62 11.55
CA PRO A 176 -3.01 -14.08 10.34
C PRO A 176 -1.79 -14.89 9.88
N VAL A 177 -1.09 -15.58 10.79
CA VAL A 177 0.01 -16.48 10.42
C VAL A 177 -0.50 -17.71 9.68
N VAL A 178 -1.59 -18.33 10.14
CA VAL A 178 -2.20 -19.48 9.44
C VAL A 178 -2.65 -19.07 8.04
N VAL A 179 -3.30 -17.92 7.89
CA VAL A 179 -3.71 -17.40 6.58
C VAL A 179 -2.50 -17.09 5.69
N TYR A 180 -1.43 -16.53 6.27
CA TYR A 180 -0.18 -16.27 5.54
C TYR A 180 0.47 -17.55 5.02
N VAL A 181 0.57 -18.59 5.85
CA VAL A 181 1.12 -19.90 5.45
C VAL A 181 0.24 -20.57 4.39
N ALA A 182 -1.09 -20.52 4.54
CA ALA A 182 -2.01 -21.04 3.52
C ALA A 182 -1.85 -20.33 2.17
N LYS A 183 -1.69 -19.01 2.21
CA LYS A 183 -1.42 -18.22 1.00
C LYS A 183 -0.08 -18.56 0.36
N LEU A 184 0.99 -18.73 1.16
CA LEU A 184 2.29 -19.19 0.66
C LEU A 184 2.15 -20.55 -0.03
N ALA A 185 1.47 -21.50 0.60
CA ALA A 185 1.27 -22.85 0.06
C ALA A 185 0.52 -22.85 -1.28
N ILE A 186 -0.51 -21.99 -1.43
CA ILE A 186 -1.30 -21.90 -2.67
C ILE A 186 -0.59 -21.06 -3.75
N SER A 187 0.31 -20.16 -3.38
CA SER A 187 1.05 -19.34 -4.34
C SER A 187 1.98 -20.16 -5.23
N ILE A 188 2.54 -21.27 -4.74
CA ILE A 188 3.41 -22.16 -5.51
C ILE A 188 2.67 -22.86 -6.66
N PRO A 189 1.55 -23.60 -6.43
CA PRO A 189 0.80 -24.20 -7.53
C PRO A 189 0.18 -23.14 -8.46
N LEU A 190 -0.18 -21.96 -7.95
CA LEU A 190 -0.61 -20.83 -8.79
C LEU A 190 0.50 -20.38 -9.75
N LEU A 191 1.72 -20.20 -9.26
CA LEU A 191 2.89 -19.84 -10.07
C LEU A 191 3.15 -20.89 -11.16
N ILE A 192 3.10 -22.18 -10.81
CA ILE A 192 3.27 -23.27 -11.78
C ILE A 192 2.18 -23.22 -12.85
N ALA A 193 0.93 -22.96 -12.46
CA ALA A 193 -0.19 -22.84 -13.39
C ALA A 193 -0.06 -21.61 -14.31
N LEU A 194 0.51 -20.50 -13.82
CA LEU A 194 0.75 -19.27 -14.59
C LEU A 194 1.86 -19.45 -15.63
N ILE A 195 2.90 -20.22 -15.32
CA ILE A 195 4.02 -20.49 -16.23
C ILE A 195 3.66 -21.58 -17.26
N ARG A 196 2.75 -22.50 -16.95
CA ARG A 196 2.38 -23.65 -17.79
C ARG A 196 0.98 -23.53 -18.40
N GLN A 197 0.64 -22.38 -18.97
CA GLN A 197 -0.67 -22.14 -19.59
C GLN A 197 -0.87 -22.86 -20.93
N TYR A 198 0.18 -23.45 -21.52
CA TYR A 198 0.05 -24.30 -22.70
C TYR A 198 -0.50 -25.71 -22.37
N ASP A 199 -0.44 -26.13 -21.10
CA ASP A 199 -0.88 -27.46 -20.66
C ASP A 199 -2.32 -27.38 -20.14
N MET A 200 -3.25 -28.02 -20.85
CA MET A 200 -4.69 -28.01 -20.54
C MET A 200 -4.99 -28.49 -19.11
N GLY A 201 -4.16 -29.38 -18.55
CA GLY A 201 -4.31 -29.86 -17.18
C GLY A 201 -4.04 -28.79 -16.11
N TRP A 202 -3.25 -27.76 -16.43
CA TRP A 202 -2.96 -26.63 -15.53
C TRP A 202 -3.91 -25.47 -15.76
N VAL A 203 -4.30 -25.19 -17.00
CA VAL A 203 -5.24 -24.12 -17.35
C VAL A 203 -6.59 -24.27 -16.63
N SER A 204 -7.12 -25.50 -16.58
CA SER A 204 -8.38 -25.79 -15.88
C SER A 204 -8.32 -25.51 -14.37
N ARG A 205 -7.13 -25.60 -13.76
CA ARG A 205 -6.90 -25.37 -12.33
C ARG A 205 -6.48 -23.95 -12.00
N LEU A 206 -5.97 -23.19 -12.98
CA LEU A 206 -5.50 -21.82 -12.83
C LEU A 206 -6.56 -20.91 -12.22
N SER A 207 -7.81 -21.02 -12.68
CA SER A 207 -8.91 -20.19 -12.16
C SER A 207 -9.17 -20.46 -10.68
N SER A 208 -9.25 -21.73 -10.28
CA SER A 208 -9.49 -22.16 -8.90
C SER A 208 -8.37 -21.76 -7.95
N PHE A 209 -7.12 -21.93 -8.37
CA PHE A 209 -5.96 -21.49 -7.57
C PHE A 209 -5.89 -19.97 -7.46
N GLY A 210 -6.18 -19.24 -8.55
CA GLY A 210 -6.23 -17.79 -8.54
C GLY A 210 -7.28 -17.27 -7.56
N ILE A 211 -8.52 -17.74 -7.65
CA ILE A 211 -9.61 -17.33 -6.74
C ILE A 211 -9.22 -17.61 -5.28
N SER A 212 -8.66 -18.78 -4.99
CA SER A 212 -8.24 -19.16 -3.64
C SER A 212 -7.14 -18.24 -3.10
N TYR A 213 -6.10 -17.98 -3.90
CA TYR A 213 -4.99 -17.12 -3.53
C TYR A 213 -5.42 -15.67 -3.25
N TYR A 214 -6.19 -15.07 -4.17
CA TYR A 214 -6.62 -13.68 -4.02
C TYR A 214 -7.66 -13.52 -2.90
N SER A 215 -8.50 -14.52 -2.65
CA SER A 215 -9.45 -14.51 -1.53
C SER A 215 -8.71 -14.60 -0.18
N LEU A 216 -7.70 -15.46 -0.06
CA LEU A 216 -6.86 -15.51 1.15
C LEU A 216 -6.07 -14.22 1.33
N THR A 217 -5.61 -13.61 0.24
CA THR A 217 -4.93 -12.31 0.30
C THR A 217 -5.86 -11.20 0.76
N MET A 218 -7.10 -11.18 0.28
CA MET A 218 -8.14 -10.26 0.74
C MET A 218 -8.42 -10.47 2.24
N ALA A 219 -8.67 -11.71 2.66
CA ALA A 219 -8.94 -12.04 4.06
C ALA A 219 -7.79 -11.63 4.99
N PHE A 220 -6.54 -11.92 4.60
CA PHE A 220 -5.35 -11.52 5.35
C PHE A 220 -5.29 -9.99 5.53
N ASN A 221 -5.47 -9.24 4.45
CA ASN A 221 -5.38 -7.78 4.51
C ASN A 221 -6.55 -7.16 5.27
N ILE A 222 -7.77 -7.66 5.12
CA ILE A 222 -8.92 -7.20 5.91
C ILE A 222 -8.68 -7.43 7.40
N TYR A 223 -8.22 -8.62 7.79
CA TYR A 223 -7.94 -8.94 9.19
C TYR A 223 -6.86 -8.01 9.77
N VAL A 224 -5.72 -7.87 9.08
CA VAL A 224 -4.62 -7.02 9.52
C VAL A 224 -5.04 -5.56 9.60
N THR A 225 -5.71 -5.03 8.57
CA THR A 225 -6.22 -3.66 8.53
C THR A 225 -7.22 -3.41 9.66
N ALA A 226 -8.17 -4.32 9.89
CA ALA A 226 -9.17 -4.20 10.96
C ALA A 226 -8.52 -4.18 12.34
N MET A 227 -7.58 -5.09 12.61
CA MET A 227 -6.88 -5.16 13.90
C MET A 227 -5.99 -3.94 14.17
N ILE A 228 -5.35 -3.39 13.13
CA ILE A 228 -4.58 -2.15 13.25
C ILE A 228 -5.51 -0.96 13.48
N CYS A 229 -6.57 -0.81 12.67
CA CYS A 229 -7.56 0.27 12.82
C CYS A 229 -8.18 0.27 14.22
N LEU A 230 -8.62 -0.89 14.72
CA LEU A 230 -9.23 -1.04 16.04
C LEU A 230 -8.26 -0.60 17.14
N ARG A 231 -7.01 -1.10 17.09
CA ARG A 231 -6.00 -0.75 18.08
C ARG A 231 -5.67 0.74 18.05
N LEU A 232 -5.41 1.32 16.87
CA LEU A 232 -5.14 2.76 16.73
C LEU A 232 -6.31 3.61 17.23
N HIS A 233 -7.55 3.20 16.96
CA HIS A 233 -8.73 3.90 17.46
C HIS A 233 -8.83 3.85 19.00
N THR A 234 -8.64 2.69 19.63
CA THR A 234 -8.65 2.59 21.10
C THR A 234 -7.52 3.35 21.77
N MET A 235 -6.36 3.45 21.11
CA MET A 235 -5.19 4.15 21.65
C MET A 235 -5.26 5.65 21.44
N ARG A 236 -6.09 6.13 20.51
CA ARG A 236 -6.28 7.56 20.25
C ARG A 236 -6.72 8.31 21.51
N SER A 237 -7.75 7.81 22.21
CA SER A 237 -8.26 8.47 23.43
C SER A 237 -7.21 8.53 24.54
N LYS A 238 -6.37 7.49 24.66
CA LYS A 238 -5.26 7.47 25.62
C LYS A 238 -4.14 8.43 25.23
N LEU A 239 -3.79 8.49 23.95
CA LEU A 239 -2.75 9.39 23.46
C LEU A 239 -3.19 10.86 23.56
N GLU A 240 -4.46 11.17 23.28
CA GLU A 240 -5.01 12.51 23.45
C GLU A 240 -4.98 12.97 24.92
N ALA A 241 -5.16 12.04 25.87
CA ALA A 241 -5.07 12.33 27.30
C ALA A 241 -3.63 12.60 27.77
N VAL A 242 -2.62 11.95 27.17
CA VAL A 242 -1.21 12.02 27.64
C VAL A 242 -0.37 13.03 26.85
N ALA A 243 -0.55 13.14 25.52
CA ALA A 243 0.27 14.00 24.63
C ALA A 243 -0.40 15.33 24.27
N GLY A 244 -1.68 15.51 24.63
CA GLY A 244 -2.50 16.64 24.20
C GLY A 244 -2.98 16.52 22.74
N LYS A 245 -4.11 17.18 22.44
CA LYS A 245 -4.82 17.04 21.16
C LYS A 245 -3.99 17.38 19.92
N LEU A 246 -3.08 18.36 20.00
CA LEU A 246 -2.30 18.83 18.84
C LEU A 246 -1.24 17.82 18.40
N HIS A 247 -0.45 17.28 19.34
CA HIS A 247 0.56 16.26 19.02
C HIS A 247 -0.10 14.92 18.67
N ALA A 248 -1.18 14.53 19.36
CA ALA A 248 -1.91 13.31 19.06
C ALA A 248 -2.53 13.32 17.64
N SER A 249 -2.97 14.47 17.13
CA SER A 249 -3.58 14.60 15.80
C SER A 249 -2.67 14.13 14.65
N PHE A 250 -1.36 14.39 14.71
CA PHE A 250 -0.41 13.94 13.68
C PHE A 250 -0.30 12.41 13.58
N TYR A 251 -0.49 11.71 14.71
CA TYR A 251 -0.43 10.25 14.81
C TYR A 251 -1.79 9.56 14.69
N THR A 252 -2.91 10.29 14.87
CA THR A 252 -4.26 9.71 14.98
C THR A 252 -5.27 10.27 13.97
N SER A 253 -4.84 11.13 13.05
CA SER A 253 -5.68 11.59 11.94
C SER A 253 -6.23 10.42 11.12
N GLY A 254 -7.45 10.53 10.61
CA GLY A 254 -8.10 9.46 9.85
C GLY A 254 -7.29 9.00 8.63
N ILE A 255 -6.64 9.94 7.92
CA ILE A 255 -5.75 9.63 6.80
C ILE A 255 -4.51 8.86 7.29
N THR A 256 -3.96 9.23 8.45
CA THR A 256 -2.87 8.48 9.07
C THR A 256 -3.30 7.06 9.36
N ILE A 257 -4.44 6.85 10.01
CA ILE A 257 -4.96 5.51 10.33
C ILE A 257 -5.21 4.71 9.05
N PHE A 258 -5.76 5.32 8.01
CA PHE A 258 -6.02 4.65 6.73
C PHE A 258 -4.72 4.20 6.03
N VAL A 259 -3.73 5.07 5.96
CA VAL A 259 -2.42 4.75 5.36
C VAL A 259 -1.67 3.74 6.22
N GLU A 260 -1.65 3.93 7.55
CA GLU A 260 -0.98 3.01 8.45
C GLU A 260 -1.64 1.63 8.44
N SER A 261 -2.95 1.52 8.44
CA SER A 261 -3.63 0.21 8.41
C SER A 261 -3.48 -0.54 7.08
N GLY A 262 -2.89 0.09 6.05
CA GLY A 262 -2.77 -0.49 4.72
C GLY A 262 -4.11 -0.53 3.98
N GLY A 263 -5.07 0.32 4.36
CA GLY A 263 -6.43 0.31 3.84
C GLY A 263 -6.50 0.50 2.31
N PHE A 264 -5.55 1.22 1.71
CA PHE A 264 -5.50 1.41 0.26
C PHE A 264 -5.42 0.09 -0.51
N PHE A 265 -4.48 -0.79 -0.15
CA PHE A 265 -4.38 -2.11 -0.77
C PHE A 265 -5.59 -2.99 -0.43
N THR A 266 -6.10 -2.93 0.80
CA THR A 266 -7.29 -3.69 1.22
C THR A 266 -8.53 -3.35 0.38
N LEU A 267 -8.73 -2.08 0.06
CA LEU A 267 -9.78 -1.66 -0.86
C LEU A 267 -9.52 -2.17 -2.28
N TRP A 268 -8.27 -2.06 -2.76
CA TRP A 268 -7.90 -2.52 -4.11
C TRP A 268 -8.17 -4.01 -4.31
N ILE A 269 -7.67 -4.86 -3.40
CA ILE A 269 -7.87 -6.32 -3.49
C ILE A 269 -9.34 -6.71 -3.33
N THR A 270 -10.11 -5.98 -2.51
CA THR A 270 -11.55 -6.22 -2.36
C THR A 270 -12.30 -5.96 -3.66
N VAL A 271 -12.05 -4.82 -4.32
CA VAL A 271 -12.64 -4.50 -5.62
C VAL A 271 -12.24 -5.54 -6.66
N TYR A 272 -10.96 -5.92 -6.69
CA TYR A 272 -10.47 -6.94 -7.61
C TYR A 272 -11.20 -8.29 -7.46
N VAL A 273 -11.33 -8.80 -6.23
CA VAL A 273 -12.02 -10.07 -5.96
C VAL A 273 -13.50 -10.00 -6.34
N ILE A 274 -14.16 -8.86 -6.09
CA ILE A 274 -15.56 -8.65 -6.49
C ILE A 274 -15.69 -8.69 -8.02
N VAL A 275 -14.87 -7.93 -8.75
CA VAL A 275 -14.90 -7.89 -10.23
C VAL A 275 -14.61 -9.26 -10.82
N ARG A 276 -13.63 -9.99 -10.28
CA ARG A 276 -13.30 -11.36 -10.68
C ARG A 276 -14.44 -12.34 -10.41
N SER A 277 -15.12 -12.22 -9.26
CA SER A 277 -16.28 -13.07 -8.93
C SER A 277 -17.46 -12.88 -9.87
N ARG A 278 -17.57 -11.70 -10.50
CA ARG A 278 -18.59 -11.39 -11.51
C ARG A 278 -18.21 -11.84 -12.93
N GLY A 279 -17.01 -12.38 -13.13
CA GLY A 279 -16.53 -12.84 -14.44
C GLY A 279 -16.41 -11.72 -15.48
N ASN A 280 -16.18 -10.48 -15.05
CA ASN A 280 -16.09 -9.34 -15.95
C ASN A 280 -14.65 -9.20 -16.49
N PHE A 281 -14.50 -8.91 -17.79
CA PHE A 281 -13.22 -8.64 -18.45
C PHE A 281 -12.40 -7.52 -17.77
N VAL A 282 -13.07 -6.61 -17.04
CA VAL A 282 -12.43 -5.56 -16.24
C VAL A 282 -11.48 -6.11 -15.17
N GLN A 283 -11.57 -7.39 -14.81
CA GLN A 283 -10.67 -8.00 -13.82
C GLN A 283 -9.17 -7.82 -14.16
N ASP A 284 -8.80 -7.88 -15.44
CA ASP A 284 -7.39 -7.82 -15.85
C ASP A 284 -6.83 -6.41 -15.67
N ILE A 285 -7.68 -5.38 -15.80
CA ILE A 285 -7.32 -3.99 -15.53
C ILE A 285 -6.88 -3.80 -14.08
N PHE A 286 -7.51 -4.51 -13.14
CA PHE A 286 -7.19 -4.43 -11.70
C PHE A 286 -6.09 -5.42 -11.29
N LEU A 287 -5.94 -6.53 -12.01
CA LEU A 287 -4.93 -7.55 -11.75
C LEU A 287 -3.52 -7.04 -12.01
N LEU A 288 -3.26 -6.42 -13.17
CA LEU A 288 -1.90 -5.99 -13.54
C LEU A 288 -1.28 -4.98 -12.54
N PRO A 289 -2.00 -3.94 -12.06
CA PRO A 289 -1.47 -3.01 -11.05
C PRO A 289 -1.48 -3.54 -9.61
N TYR A 290 -2.00 -4.74 -9.35
CA TYR A 290 -2.12 -5.33 -8.02
C TYR A 290 -0.78 -5.35 -7.25
N LEU A 291 0.29 -5.76 -7.92
CA LEU A 291 1.63 -5.85 -7.33
C LEU A 291 2.12 -4.48 -6.86
N PHE A 292 1.96 -3.47 -7.71
CA PHE A 292 2.46 -2.13 -7.46
C PHE A 292 1.62 -1.40 -6.41
N THR A 293 0.30 -1.63 -6.38
CA THR A 293 -0.58 -1.07 -5.34
C THR A 293 -0.28 -1.65 -3.96
N LEU A 294 0.08 -2.95 -3.88
CA LEU A 294 0.64 -3.56 -2.68
C LEU A 294 1.92 -2.84 -2.26
N GLY A 295 2.85 -2.68 -3.20
CA GLY A 295 4.13 -1.99 -2.99
C GLY A 295 3.97 -0.56 -2.47
N ILE A 296 3.11 0.23 -3.11
CA ILE A 296 2.82 1.62 -2.72
C ILE A 296 2.35 1.65 -1.27
N THR A 297 1.41 0.78 -0.92
CA THR A 297 0.87 0.71 0.44
C THR A 297 1.95 0.36 1.45
N ARG A 298 2.79 -0.64 1.17
CA ARG A 298 3.87 -1.04 2.09
C ARG A 298 4.93 0.06 2.20
N MET A 299 5.33 0.69 1.10
CA MET A 299 6.32 1.77 1.09
C MET A 299 5.82 3.01 1.84
N LEU A 300 4.53 3.37 1.74
CA LEU A 300 3.95 4.46 2.53
C LEU A 300 4.03 4.18 4.04
N VAL A 301 3.74 2.96 4.46
CA VAL A 301 3.87 2.55 5.87
C VAL A 301 5.32 2.66 6.32
N VAL A 302 6.27 2.14 5.54
CA VAL A 302 7.70 2.19 5.84
C VAL A 302 8.22 3.64 5.87
N LEU A 303 7.78 4.50 4.94
CA LEU A 303 8.13 5.91 4.92
C LEU A 303 7.69 6.63 6.20
N ARG A 304 6.47 6.34 6.68
CA ARG A 304 6.00 6.89 7.96
C ARG A 304 6.80 6.39 9.15
N MET A 305 7.18 5.11 9.16
CA MET A 305 8.08 4.55 10.16
C MET A 305 9.45 5.23 10.12
N ALA A 306 9.98 5.50 8.93
CA ALA A 306 11.23 6.23 8.74
C ALA A 306 11.15 7.72 9.11
N GLN A 307 9.96 8.30 9.25
CA GLN A 307 9.77 9.70 9.67
C GLN A 307 9.57 9.86 11.19
N ASP A 308 9.63 8.78 11.98
CA ASP A 308 9.17 8.72 13.39
C ASP A 308 7.69 9.13 13.55
N ARG A 309 6.91 9.08 12.46
CA ARG A 309 5.48 9.45 12.43
C ARG A 309 4.56 8.22 12.43
N ALA A 310 5.11 7.08 12.84
CA ALA A 310 4.41 5.82 12.99
C ALA A 310 4.46 5.37 14.46
N TRP A 311 3.52 4.51 14.83
CA TRP A 311 3.48 3.92 16.18
C TRP A 311 4.71 3.05 16.44
N SER A 312 5.66 3.57 17.21
CA SER A 312 6.81 2.81 17.72
C SER A 312 6.42 2.03 18.97
N ARG A 313 7.22 1.01 19.31
CA ARG A 313 7.05 0.25 20.55
C ARG A 313 7.00 1.17 21.77
N ASP A 314 7.89 2.16 21.83
CA ASP A 314 8.03 3.06 22.96
C ASP A 314 6.80 3.99 23.09
N LEU A 315 6.23 4.41 21.95
CA LEU A 315 4.98 5.15 21.94
C LEU A 315 3.80 4.28 22.40
N VAL A 316 3.78 3.00 21.98
CA VAL A 316 2.71 2.06 22.36
C VAL A 316 2.76 1.75 23.86
N THR A 317 3.96 1.50 24.41
CA THR A 317 4.14 1.24 25.84
C THR A 317 3.84 2.48 26.68
N ALA A 318 4.26 3.66 26.24
CA ALA A 318 3.94 4.93 26.89
C ALA A 318 2.43 5.18 26.93
N ALA A 319 1.72 4.97 25.81
CA ALA A 319 0.27 5.13 25.72
C ALA A 319 -0.51 4.08 26.54
N ASP A 320 -0.01 2.84 26.64
CA ASP A 320 -0.62 1.81 27.49
C ASP A 320 -0.38 2.08 28.99
N ARG A 321 0.79 2.63 29.36
CA ARG A 321 1.14 2.96 30.76
C ARG A 321 0.63 4.32 31.23
N GLY A 322 0.16 5.18 30.31
CA GLY A 322 -0.30 6.53 30.64
C GLY A 322 0.80 7.52 30.99
N VAL A 323 2.07 7.20 30.71
CA VAL A 323 3.24 8.03 31.03
C VAL A 323 4.09 8.17 29.78
N LEU A 324 4.21 9.40 29.24
CA LEU A 324 5.20 9.70 28.21
C LEU A 324 6.58 9.82 28.88
N GLU A 325 7.58 9.16 28.32
CA GLU A 325 8.98 9.22 28.78
C GLU A 325 9.54 10.66 28.86
N TRP A 326 8.95 11.60 28.10
CA TRP A 326 9.29 13.02 28.21
C TRP A 326 8.92 13.64 29.57
N GLN A 327 7.91 13.13 30.29
CA GLN A 327 7.63 13.52 31.68
C GLN A 327 8.69 13.01 32.68
N ILE A 328 9.40 11.93 32.32
CA ILE A 328 10.50 11.38 33.14
C ILE A 328 11.78 12.21 32.91
N SER A 329 11.95 12.80 31.72
CA SER A 329 13.04 13.75 31.47
C SER A 329 12.83 15.10 32.19
N SER A 330 11.58 15.56 32.34
CA SER A 330 11.26 16.76 33.15
C SER A 330 11.29 16.53 34.67
N THR A 331 11.32 15.28 35.15
CA THR A 331 11.57 15.01 36.57
C THR A 331 13.08 15.03 36.90
N HIS A 332 13.93 14.96 35.88
CA HIS A 332 15.38 15.16 35.97
C HIS A 332 15.86 16.52 35.45
N SER A 333 14.97 17.42 35.02
CA SER A 333 15.36 18.80 34.81
C SER A 333 15.65 19.42 36.17
N VAL A 334 16.93 19.77 36.36
CA VAL A 334 17.48 20.53 37.48
C VAL A 334 16.45 21.56 37.95
N PRO A 335 16.07 21.59 39.24
CA PRO A 335 15.22 22.64 39.75
C PRO A 335 15.87 23.97 39.41
N LEU A 336 15.18 24.81 38.64
CA LEU A 336 15.55 26.21 38.50
C LEU A 336 15.53 26.77 39.92
N HIS A 337 16.73 27.01 40.44
CA HIS A 337 16.97 27.53 41.76
C HIS A 337 16.01 28.69 42.01
N ASP A 338 15.23 28.61 43.09
CA ASP A 338 14.48 29.74 43.61
C ASP A 338 15.41 30.95 43.65
N ILE A 339 15.10 31.98 42.88
CA ILE A 339 15.81 33.26 42.94
C ILE A 339 15.55 33.80 44.35
N PRO A 340 16.56 33.90 45.24
CA PRO A 340 16.35 34.54 46.51
C PRO A 340 16.11 36.01 46.23
N SER A 341 15.01 36.53 46.79
CA SER A 341 14.68 37.95 46.83
C SER A 341 15.91 38.79 47.19
N SER A 342 16.30 39.68 46.28
CA SER A 342 16.96 40.98 46.49
C SER A 342 17.52 41.23 47.91
N ALA A 343 18.69 40.66 48.24
CA ALA A 343 19.52 41.13 49.36
C ALA A 343 20.97 40.59 49.38
N ALA A 344 21.31 39.56 48.60
CA ALA A 344 22.65 38.95 48.65
C ALA A 344 23.37 39.01 47.30
N MET A 345 23.49 40.21 46.71
CA MET A 345 24.32 40.45 45.53
C MET A 345 25.71 40.95 45.95
N ALA A 346 26.40 40.17 46.79
CA ALA A 346 27.80 40.40 47.10
C ALA A 346 28.48 39.04 47.20
N THR A 347 29.58 38.89 46.45
CA THR A 347 30.48 37.74 46.43
C THR A 347 29.93 36.42 45.89
N TYR A 348 29.82 36.31 44.55
CA TYR A 348 30.06 35.02 43.90
C TYR A 348 31.10 35.16 42.79
N ASN A 349 32.13 34.34 42.92
CA ASN A 349 33.42 34.40 42.26
C ASN A 349 33.30 33.91 40.81
N HIS A 350 33.69 34.74 39.84
CA HIS A 350 33.45 34.55 38.40
C HIS A 350 34.38 33.51 37.73
N LYS A 351 34.66 32.37 38.38
CA LYS A 351 35.73 31.44 37.96
C LYS A 351 35.33 30.00 37.62
N SER A 352 34.05 29.67 37.44
CA SER A 352 33.66 28.30 37.06
C SER A 352 32.55 28.23 36.03
N LEU A 353 32.69 28.96 34.91
CA LEU A 353 31.87 28.75 33.72
C LEU A 353 32.69 28.02 32.65
N PRO A 354 32.15 26.95 32.02
CA PRO A 354 32.83 26.25 30.94
C PRO A 354 33.04 27.17 29.73
N ARG A 355 34.24 27.09 29.15
CA ARG A 355 34.85 27.95 28.10
C ARG A 355 34.04 28.19 26.82
N LYS A 356 32.84 27.62 26.68
CA LYS A 356 32.00 27.69 25.47
C LYS A 356 30.99 28.85 25.45
N PHE A 357 31.00 29.70 26.48
CA PHE A 357 30.10 30.84 26.63
C PHE A 357 30.84 32.15 26.97
N GLN A 358 32.15 32.23 26.74
CA GLN A 358 32.96 33.40 27.11
C GLN A 358 33.20 34.40 25.97
N ASP A 359 32.96 34.04 24.71
CA ASP A 359 33.25 34.93 23.59
C ASP A 359 31.98 35.18 22.78
N ASP A 360 31.25 36.22 23.17
CA ASP A 360 30.42 37.07 22.30
C ASP A 360 30.07 38.34 23.09
N GLN A 361 31.06 39.22 23.25
CA GLN A 361 30.80 40.64 23.51
C GLN A 361 31.47 41.48 22.43
N LEU A 362 30.59 42.13 21.67
CA LEU A 362 30.83 43.16 20.69
C LEU A 362 31.72 44.28 21.26
N VAL A 363 32.76 44.63 20.50
CA VAL A 363 33.23 46.01 20.35
C VAL A 363 33.17 46.35 18.87
#